data_AF-A0A6A4UIK9-F1
#
_entry.id   AF-A0A6A4UIK9-F1
#
_cell.length_a   1.000
_cell.length_b   1.000
_cell.length_c   1.000
_cell.angle_alpha   90.00
_cell.angle_beta   90.00
_cell.angle_gamma   90.00
#
_symmetry.space_group_name_H-M   'P 1'
#
loop_
_entity.id
_entity.type
_entity.pdbx_description
1 polymer ?
#
loop_
_entity_poly.entity_id
_entity_poly.type
_entity_poly.pdbx_seq_one_letter_code
_entity_poly.pdbx_strand_id
1 'polypeptide(L)' 'MQGLTGVRIDQALLALAPGGLTEMGLIALAIHADVAFVALHHVVRILFVIILDPLILAALAFRLRIDKK' A
#
# COMPACT_ATOMS: atom_id res chain seq x y z
N MET A 1 -11.23 -18.49 9.40
CA MET A 1 -12.41 -18.22 8.56
C MET A 1 -11.95 -18.22 7.11
N GLN A 2 -12.33 -19.23 6.33
CA GLN A 2 -12.06 -19.28 4.89
C GLN A 2 -13.04 -18.33 4.18
N GLY A 3 -12.53 -17.52 3.25
CA GLY A 3 -13.37 -16.62 2.45
C GLY A 3 -14.06 -17.36 1.30
N LEU A 4 -14.99 -16.66 0.63
CA LEU A 4 -15.78 -17.18 -0.50
C LEU A 4 -14.92 -17.71 -1.67
N THR A 5 -13.68 -17.25 -1.77
CA THR A 5 -12.71 -17.59 -2.82
C THR A 5 -11.81 -18.78 -2.47
N GLY A 6 -12.06 -19.47 -1.34
CA GLY A 6 -11.26 -20.62 -0.90
C GLY A 6 -9.88 -20.27 -0.33
N VAL A 7 -9.48 -19.00 -0.38
CA VAL A 7 -8.26 -18.49 0.27
C VAL A 7 -8.57 -17.90 1.65
N ARG A 8 -7.60 -17.96 2.54
CA ARG A 8 -7.75 -17.36 3.88
C ARG A 8 -7.74 -15.82 3.75
N ILE A 9 -8.53 -15.14 4.57
CA ILE A 9 -8.70 -13.68 4.50
C ILE A 9 -7.36 -12.94 4.68
N ASP A 10 -6.49 -13.44 5.55
CA ASP A 10 -5.14 -12.88 5.75
C ASP A 10 -4.28 -12.99 4.50
N GLN A 11 -4.36 -14.09 3.75
CA GLN A 11 -3.66 -14.22 2.47
C GLN A 11 -4.19 -13.23 1.43
N ALA A 12 -5.51 -13.05 1.35
CA ALA A 12 -6.11 -12.09 0.44
C ALA A 12 -5.72 -10.65 0.78
N LEU A 13 -5.69 -10.30 2.08
CA LEU A 13 -5.23 -9.00 2.56
C LEU A 13 -3.76 -8.75 2.21
N LEU A 14 -2.89 -9.71 2.46
CA LEU A 14 -1.46 -9.60 2.13
C LEU A 14 -1.22 -9.52 0.62
N ALA A 15 -2.03 -10.20 -0.20
CA ALA A 15 -1.91 -10.15 -1.65
C ALA A 15 -2.30 -8.78 -2.25
N LEU A 16 -3.22 -8.05 -1.62
CA LEU A 16 -3.56 -6.67 -1.99
C LEU A 16 -2.67 -5.63 -1.31
N ALA A 17 -1.95 -6.01 -0.26
CA ALA A 17 -1.07 -5.10 0.44
C ALA A 17 0.08 -4.66 -0.48
N PRO A 18 0.46 -3.38 -0.46
CA PRO A 18 1.64 -2.93 -1.17
C PRO A 18 2.89 -3.65 -0.63
N GLY A 19 3.73 -4.18 -1.53
CA GLY A 19 4.94 -4.91 -1.16
C GLY A 19 6.03 -4.02 -0.53
N GLY A 20 7.01 -4.66 0.10
CA GLY A 20 8.12 -4.02 0.81
C GLY A 20 9.30 -3.62 -0.08
N LEU A 21 10.15 -2.71 0.42
CA LEU A 21 11.33 -2.21 -0.30
C LEU A 21 12.28 -3.36 -0.71
N THR A 22 12.51 -4.31 0.20
CA THR A 22 13.40 -5.46 -0.04
C THR A 22 12.90 -6.34 -1.18
N GLU A 23 11.60 -6.67 -1.18
CA GLU A 23 10.98 -7.51 -2.20
C GLU A 23 11.06 -6.85 -3.58
N MET A 24 10.73 -5.55 -3.64
CA MET A 24 10.79 -4.80 -4.90
C MET A 24 12.23 -4.63 -5.41
N GLY A 25 13.21 -4.49 -4.50
CA GLY A 25 14.63 -4.46 -4.85
C GLY A 25 15.12 -5.81 -5.41
N LEU A 26 14.69 -6.93 -4.85
CA LEU A 26 15.01 -8.27 -5.36
C LEU A 26 14.39 -8.51 -6.74
N ILE A 27 13.14 -8.06 -6.96
CA ILE A 27 12.50 -8.12 -8.27
C ILE A 27 13.26 -7.26 -9.29
N ALA A 28 13.64 -6.04 -8.91
CA ALA A 28 14.42 -5.15 -9.77
C ALA A 28 15.76 -5.79 -10.18
N LEU A 29 16.48 -6.40 -9.24
CA LEU A 29 17.68 -7.18 -9.52
C LEU A 29 17.40 -8.33 -10.49
N ALA A 30 16.34 -9.10 -10.24
CA ALA A 30 16.00 -10.28 -11.04
C ALA A 30 15.67 -9.94 -12.50
N ILE A 31 15.09 -8.76 -12.76
CA ILE A 31 14.77 -8.29 -14.12
C ILE A 31 15.84 -7.36 -14.70
N HIS A 32 17.01 -7.25 -14.07
CA HIS A 32 18.10 -6.35 -14.45
C HIS A 32 17.68 -4.86 -14.55
N ALA A 33 16.73 -4.44 -13.72
CA ALA A 33 16.37 -3.04 -13.55
C ALA A 33 17.28 -2.34 -12.53
N ASP A 34 17.29 -1.00 -12.57
CA ASP A 34 18.05 -0.19 -11.63
C ASP A 34 17.41 -0.21 -10.23
N VAL A 35 18.10 -0.86 -9.29
CA VAL A 35 17.65 -1.00 -7.90
C VAL A 35 17.63 0.34 -7.17
N ALA A 36 18.58 1.23 -7.44
CA ALA A 36 18.65 2.53 -6.80
C ALA A 36 17.47 3.41 -7.25
N PHE A 37 17.14 3.37 -8.54
CA PHE A 37 15.95 4.03 -9.08
C PHE A 37 14.66 3.52 -8.42
N VAL A 38 14.48 2.21 -8.33
CA VAL A 38 13.30 1.59 -7.69
C VAL A 38 13.24 1.98 -6.21
N ALA A 39 14.36 1.92 -5.49
CA ALA A 39 14.42 2.29 -4.08
C ALA A 39 14.03 3.76 -3.85
N LEU A 40 14.54 4.68 -4.67
CA LEU A 40 14.19 6.10 -4.59
C LEU A 40 12.69 6.34 -4.84
N HIS A 41 12.11 5.72 -5.87
CA HIS A 41 10.67 5.82 -6.13
C HIS A 41 9.83 5.23 -5.00
N HIS A 42 10.31 4.15 -4.39
CA HIS A 42 9.63 3.53 -3.26
C HIS A 42 9.66 4.41 -2.01
N VAL A 43 10.78 5.11 -1.75
CA VAL A 43 10.86 6.11 -0.67
C VAL A 43 9.88 7.26 -0.91
N VAL A 44 9.81 7.77 -2.15
CA VAL A 44 8.82 8.80 -2.51
C VAL A 44 7.40 8.30 -2.21
N ARG A 45 7.05 7.08 -2.62
CA ARG A 45 5.76 6.46 -2.30
C ARG A 45 5.46 6.44 -0.79
N ILE A 46 6.43 6.07 0.04
CA ILE A 46 6.28 6.06 1.51
C ILE A 46 6.00 7.46 2.05
N LEU A 47 6.74 8.48 1.58
CA LEU A 47 6.52 9.87 1.99
C LEU A 47 5.11 10.35 1.59
N PHE A 48 4.65 9.99 0.39
CA PHE A 48 3.29 10.29 -0.06
C PHE A 48 2.24 9.64 0.83
N VAL A 49 2.40 8.36 1.20
CA VAL A 49 1.47 7.68 2.11
C VAL A 49 1.44 8.36 3.47
N ILE A 50 2.60 8.68 4.06
CA ILE A 50 2.66 9.34 5.37
C ILE A 50 1.91 10.68 5.38
N ILE A 51 1.93 11.43 4.29
CA ILE A 51 1.30 12.76 4.20
C ILE A 51 -0.17 12.66 3.78
N LEU A 52 -0.48 11.89 2.72
CA LEU A 52 -1.81 11.84 2.12
C LEU A 52 -2.78 10.95 2.88
N ASP A 53 -2.32 9.83 3.43
CA ASP A 53 -3.20 8.86 4.10
C ASP A 53 -3.95 9.49 5.29
N PRO A 54 -3.32 10.23 6.23
CA PRO A 54 -4.06 10.92 7.29
C PRO A 54 -4.97 12.03 6.75
N LEU A 55 -4.60 12.69 5.66
CA LEU A 55 -5.42 13.74 5.04
C LEU A 55 -6.70 13.15 4.43
N ILE A 56 -6.58 12.03 3.72
CA ILE A 56 -7.70 11.31 3.11
C ILE A 56 -8.64 10.78 4.20
N LEU A 57 -8.08 10.18 5.24
CA LEU A 57 -8.86 9.69 6.38
C LEU A 57 -9.56 10.84 7.12
N ALA A 58 -8.86 11.96 7.36
CA ALA A 58 -9.46 13.14 7.98
C ALA A 58 -10.58 13.74 7.12
N ALA A 59 -10.39 13.83 5.80
CA ALA A 59 -11.39 14.31 4.87
C ALA A 59 -12.63 13.40 4.82
N LEU A 60 -12.42 12.08 4.78
CA LEU A 60 -13.51 11.10 4.80
C LEU A 60 -14.28 11.15 6.13
N ALA A 61 -13.57 11.20 7.26
CA ALA A 61 -14.17 11.31 8.59
C ALA A 61 -14.97 12.62 8.73
N PHE A 62 -14.48 13.73 8.16
CA PHE A 62 -15.19 15.00 8.14
C PHE A 62 -16.49 14.91 7.32
N ARG A 63 -16.47 14.26 6.16
CA ARG A 63 -17.66 14.07 5.32
C ARG A 63 -18.75 13.24 6.02
N LEU A 64 -18.37 12.14 6.67
CA LEU A 64 -19.31 11.31 7.43
C LEU A 64 -19.91 12.04 8.64
N ARG A 65 -19.21 13.04 9.19
CA ARG A 65 -19.74 13.86 10.29
C ARG A 65 -20.77 14.90 9.85
N ILE A 66 -20.74 15.34 8.59
CA ILE A 66 -21.69 16.33 8.04
C ILE A 66 -23.02 15.66 7.62
N ASP A 67 -22.96 14.43 7.10
CA ASP A 67 -24.15 13.70 6.60
C ASP A 67 -25.11 13.23 7.71
N LYS A 68 -24.64 13.15 8.97
CA LYS A 68 -25.48 12.78 10.14
C LYS A 68 -26.20 13.96 10.82
N LYS A 69 -26.17 15.17 10.26
CA LYS A 69 -26.91 16.35 10.75
C LYS A 69 -28.05 16.71 9.82
#